data_AF-A0A949SMF7-F1
#
_entry.id   AF-A0A949SMF7-F1
#
_cell.length_a   1.000
_cell.length_b   1.000
_cell.length_c   1.000
_cell.angle_alpha   90.00
_cell.angle_beta   90.00
_cell.angle_gamma   90.00
#
_symmetry.space_group_name_H-M   'P 1'
#
loop_
_entity.id
_entity.type
_entity.pdbx_description
1 polymer ?
#
loop_
_entity_poly.entity_id
_entity_poly.type
_entity_poly.pdbx_seq_one_letter_code
_entity_poly.pdbx_strand_id
1 'polypeptide(L)'
;MERQQSTIQANGHPSIPPTNSLASSVLRNIFGRGSQEISEERSDHQRAPEDCGRGKQTGAAMSDSPASAMARNAIDRLSARKERAAVRLGIGIDEVESLPFDLSRLESEGIFMNIDCRGFGCLVRQLEWKALGVKLPEDAAVRVSPPRAGLLPDVYRNKLMRGAAQAHHALNRYSFRFTLCETVWGTSEYKWIPWGAFEQFETEYLKANETLAAAKAETLGNYDDILTVLQDSFYKLAEDSADRFQATTSEPFDRAEFINAVAAQAIGMVPTPAMIRDGLTIEMRPKVVILGSEVAAEQKLTRELRLEATRAETETRAVEIEAKTRNNIERLKVAGFEEDQRREREVKERIRDMKIEAARREAEEAVSPIKEGLAQIAARICEAAQEMSVRLKDANFVPGSLAKRARQMCEWYSLMNFTGDDSLEDVLAKLQDAAGREAKQRSPEEMRDALNDVLRATTVQSRKLLDEDRLSALEL
;
A
#
# COMPACT_ATOMS: atom_id res chain seq x y z
N MET A 1 68.92 -22.95 30.92
CA MET A 1 69.47 -22.89 32.29
C MET A 1 69.02 -21.56 32.87
N GLU A 2 68.43 -21.42 34.05
CA GLU A 2 67.96 -22.31 35.12
C GLU A 2 67.45 -21.36 36.25
N ARG A 3 66.87 -21.88 37.34
CA ARG A 3 66.40 -21.14 38.55
C ARG A 3 65.14 -20.29 38.30
N GLN A 4 63.95 -20.59 38.85
CA GLN A 4 63.54 -21.01 40.22
C GLN A 4 63.94 -20.03 41.33
N GLN A 5 62.93 -19.50 42.03
CA GLN A 5 62.73 -19.46 43.51
C GLN A 5 61.48 -18.58 43.76
N SER A 6 60.32 -19.11 44.20
CA SER A 6 59.93 -19.63 45.53
C SER A 6 59.75 -18.52 46.58
N THR A 7 58.52 -18.14 47.00
CA THR A 7 57.58 -18.81 47.94
C THR A 7 57.79 -18.42 49.41
N ILE A 8 56.72 -17.93 50.07
CA ILE A 8 56.33 -18.01 51.51
C ILE A 8 54.98 -17.24 51.60
N GLN A 9 53.81 -17.86 51.85
CA GLN A 9 53.23 -18.30 53.15
C GLN A 9 53.01 -17.15 54.16
N ALA A 10 51.92 -17.00 54.92
CA ALA A 10 50.56 -17.58 55.00
C ALA A 10 49.70 -16.56 55.84
N ASN A 11 48.45 -16.75 56.31
CA ASN A 11 47.45 -17.84 56.36
C ASN A 11 46.04 -17.23 56.62
N GLY A 12 44.93 -17.99 56.54
CA GLY A 12 43.63 -17.61 57.14
C GLY A 12 42.37 -17.78 56.26
N HIS A 13 41.54 -18.78 56.58
CA HIS A 13 40.21 -19.08 56.03
C HIS A 13 39.26 -19.40 57.23
N PRO A 14 37.92 -19.56 57.08
CA PRO A 14 37.02 -19.30 55.93
C PRO A 14 35.68 -18.58 56.28
N SER A 15 34.99 -18.02 55.27
CA SER A 15 33.51 -18.03 55.18
C SER A 15 33.01 -17.73 53.74
N ILE A 16 31.81 -18.20 53.41
CA ILE A 16 31.11 -18.26 52.10
C ILE A 16 29.89 -17.29 52.17
N PRO A 17 29.19 -16.77 51.11
CA PRO A 17 29.28 -16.87 49.61
C PRO A 17 29.35 -15.44 48.97
N PRO A 18 28.87 -15.12 47.73
CA PRO A 18 28.60 -15.92 46.52
C PRO A 18 29.38 -15.46 45.26
N THR A 19 29.33 -16.32 44.24
CA THR A 19 29.66 -15.98 42.85
C THR A 19 28.73 -14.92 42.25
N ASN A 20 29.28 -13.94 41.55
CA ASN A 20 28.75 -13.36 40.28
C ASN A 20 29.82 -12.42 39.70
N SER A 21 30.61 -12.87 38.73
CA SER A 21 30.26 -12.96 37.31
C SER A 21 30.08 -11.58 36.65
N LEU A 22 30.84 -11.38 35.56
CA LEU A 22 31.13 -10.21 34.72
C LEU A 22 30.15 -9.01 34.66
N ALA A 23 28.85 -9.20 34.92
CA ALA A 23 27.82 -8.16 34.82
C ALA A 23 28.08 -6.93 35.72
N SER A 24 28.73 -7.12 36.87
CA SER A 24 29.09 -6.05 37.81
C SER A 24 30.16 -5.08 37.28
N SER A 25 30.93 -5.47 36.26
CA SER A 25 31.93 -4.58 35.64
C SER A 25 31.35 -3.72 34.52
N VAL A 26 30.25 -4.13 33.88
CA VAL A 26 29.63 -3.39 32.77
C VAL A 26 28.73 -2.26 33.31
N LEU A 27 27.96 -2.54 34.37
CA LEU A 27 27.04 -1.57 34.97
C LEU A 27 27.75 -0.37 35.64
N ARG A 28 29.06 -0.50 35.97
CA ARG A 28 29.84 0.60 36.56
C ARG A 28 30.26 1.69 35.55
N ASN A 29 30.28 1.37 34.25
CA ASN A 29 30.59 2.33 33.18
C ASN A 29 29.34 3.06 32.61
N ILE A 30 28.13 2.57 32.89
CA ILE A 30 26.89 3.12 32.28
C ILE A 30 26.13 4.04 33.27
N PHE A 31 26.28 3.85 34.59
CA PHE A 31 25.54 4.62 35.61
C PHE A 31 26.43 5.30 36.66
N GLY A 32 27.70 5.57 36.32
CA GLY A 32 28.73 6.12 37.23
C GLY A 32 28.88 7.64 37.22
N ARG A 33 28.00 8.35 37.94
CA ARG A 33 28.11 9.76 38.44
C ARG A 33 29.16 10.70 37.81
N GLY A 34 28.68 11.76 37.18
CA GLY A 34 29.27 13.10 37.28
C GLY A 34 28.45 13.97 38.24
N SER A 35 29.00 14.31 39.41
CA SER A 35 28.40 15.29 40.34
C SER A 35 29.50 16.11 41.02
N GLN A 36 29.87 17.19 40.33
CA GLN A 36 30.39 18.44 40.89
C GLN A 36 29.31 19.50 40.57
N GLU A 37 29.04 20.55 41.35
CA GLU A 37 29.50 20.96 42.68
C GLU A 37 28.57 22.09 43.19
N ILE A 38 28.64 22.41 44.49
CA ILE A 38 28.34 23.74 45.08
C ILE A 38 26.88 24.28 45.06
N SER A 39 26.29 24.26 46.27
CA SER A 39 25.68 25.35 47.07
C SER A 39 25.14 26.68 46.47
N GLU A 40 24.14 27.23 47.19
CA GLU A 40 23.77 28.66 47.34
C GLU A 40 23.23 29.38 46.06
N GLU A 41 22.08 30.08 46.03
CA GLU A 41 21.58 31.09 46.98
C GLU A 41 20.09 31.48 46.73
N ARG A 42 19.57 32.39 47.57
CA ARG A 42 18.21 32.98 47.61
C ARG A 42 17.76 33.68 46.30
N SER A 43 16.43 33.75 46.05
CA SER A 43 15.63 34.97 46.33
C SER A 43 14.16 34.92 45.87
N ASP A 44 13.35 35.78 46.50
CA ASP A 44 11.90 36.00 46.33
C ASP A 44 11.48 36.80 45.07
N HIS A 45 10.15 36.97 44.93
CA HIS A 45 9.39 37.95 44.12
C HIS A 45 9.00 37.51 42.70
N GLN A 46 7.73 37.46 42.28
CA GLN A 46 6.49 38.28 42.43
C GLN A 46 6.15 38.94 41.08
N ARG A 47 4.84 38.95 40.77
CA ARG A 47 4.11 39.84 39.82
C ARG A 47 4.24 39.61 38.31
N ALA A 48 3.11 39.23 37.73
CA ALA A 48 2.60 39.74 36.44
C ALA A 48 2.03 41.17 36.64
N PRO A 49 1.46 41.89 35.63
CA PRO A 49 1.23 41.53 34.21
C PRO A 49 1.64 42.65 33.21
N GLU A 50 1.06 42.63 31.99
CA GLU A 50 1.09 43.67 30.94
C GLU A 50 2.42 43.74 30.14
N ASP A 51 2.48 44.06 28.84
CA ASP A 51 1.60 44.90 28.00
C ASP A 51 1.57 44.44 26.50
N CYS A 52 0.76 45.11 25.67
CA CYS A 52 0.50 44.85 24.25
C CYS A 52 1.68 45.15 23.31
N GLY A 53 2.06 44.19 22.46
CA GLY A 53 3.10 44.35 21.43
C GLY A 53 2.60 44.04 20.01
N ARG A 54 2.07 45.04 19.29
CA ARG A 54 1.62 44.91 17.89
C ARG A 54 2.82 44.88 16.93
N GLY A 55 3.28 43.69 16.51
CA GLY A 55 4.37 43.52 15.56
C GLY A 55 4.03 42.60 14.38
N LYS A 56 4.11 43.10 13.15
CA LYS A 56 4.06 42.27 11.94
C LYS A 56 5.32 41.39 11.87
N GLN A 57 5.16 40.12 11.49
CA GLN A 57 6.14 39.48 10.60
C GLN A 57 5.51 38.35 9.78
N THR A 58 5.68 38.47 8.47
CA THR A 58 5.44 37.44 7.46
C THR A 58 6.50 36.35 7.58
N GLY A 59 6.10 35.09 7.69
CA GLY A 59 6.98 33.93 7.66
C GLY A 59 6.30 32.79 6.91
N ALA A 60 6.98 32.23 5.90
CA ALA A 60 6.41 31.27 4.96
C ALA A 60 5.80 30.04 5.65
N ALA A 61 4.55 29.72 5.28
CA ALA A 61 3.95 28.42 5.56
C ALA A 61 4.66 27.35 4.70
N MET A 62 5.74 26.77 5.23
CA MET A 62 6.35 25.60 4.64
C MET A 62 5.34 24.45 4.62
N SER A 63 5.35 23.67 3.54
CA SER A 63 4.38 22.60 3.29
C SER A 63 4.55 21.44 4.28
N ASP A 64 3.82 21.49 5.40
CA ASP A 64 3.68 20.34 6.29
C ASP A 64 2.91 19.23 5.58
N SER A 65 3.66 18.21 5.11
CA SER A 65 3.07 17.05 4.45
C SER A 65 2.09 16.33 5.41
N PRO A 66 0.88 15.93 4.95
CA PRO A 66 -0.17 15.44 5.84
C PRO A 66 0.19 14.13 6.58
N ALA A 67 1.19 13.39 6.10
CA ALA A 67 1.77 12.26 6.83
C ALA A 67 2.45 12.70 8.14
N SER A 68 3.13 13.86 8.13
CA SER A 68 3.71 14.49 9.33
C SER A 68 2.60 14.91 10.31
N ALA A 69 1.51 15.51 9.80
CA ALA A 69 0.38 15.91 10.64
C ALA A 69 -0.34 14.71 11.29
N MET A 70 -0.47 13.57 10.60
CA MET A 70 -1.02 12.34 11.20
C MET A 70 -0.06 11.70 12.21
N ALA A 71 1.24 11.65 11.93
CA ALA A 71 2.24 11.15 12.87
C ALA A 71 2.29 12.01 14.15
N ARG A 72 2.28 13.34 14.02
CA ARG A 72 2.17 14.27 15.15
C ARG A 72 0.89 14.02 15.95
N ASN A 73 -0.28 13.95 15.31
CA ASN A 73 -1.55 13.63 16.00
C ASN A 73 -1.52 12.28 16.75
N ALA A 74 -0.81 11.27 16.25
CA ALA A 74 -0.65 9.98 16.94
C ALA A 74 0.26 10.11 18.18
N ILE A 75 1.35 10.87 18.06
CA ILE A 75 2.27 11.20 19.16
C ILE A 75 1.56 12.06 20.21
N ASP A 76 0.77 13.06 19.82
CA ASP A 76 0.00 13.94 20.71
C ASP A 76 -1.08 13.17 21.48
N ARG A 77 -1.72 12.18 20.84
CA ARG A 77 -2.65 11.26 21.52
C ARG A 77 -1.93 10.33 22.49
N LEU A 78 -0.69 9.94 22.19
CA LEU A 78 0.14 9.10 23.05
C LEU A 78 0.62 9.89 24.28
N SER A 79 1.12 11.12 24.10
CA SER A 79 1.56 11.99 25.20
C SER A 79 0.38 12.34 26.12
N ALA A 80 -0.76 12.77 25.58
CA ALA A 80 -1.99 13.00 26.35
C ALA A 80 -2.55 11.72 27.01
N ARG A 81 -2.14 10.52 26.60
CA ARG A 81 -2.46 9.25 27.28
C ARG A 81 -1.45 8.93 28.37
N LYS A 82 -0.15 9.19 28.16
CA LYS A 82 0.90 9.08 29.20
C LYS A 82 0.63 10.02 30.36
N GLU A 83 0.35 11.29 30.09
CA GLU A 83 0.03 12.31 31.10
C GLU A 83 -1.16 11.88 31.98
N ARG A 84 -2.26 11.42 31.36
CA ARG A 84 -3.42 10.88 32.10
C ARG A 84 -3.12 9.61 32.90
N ALA A 85 -2.13 8.81 32.49
CA ALA A 85 -1.69 7.63 33.24
C ALA A 85 -0.80 8.04 34.43
N ALA A 86 0.18 8.93 34.19
CA ALA A 86 1.07 9.50 35.21
C ALA A 86 0.28 10.14 36.35
N VAL A 87 -0.68 11.02 36.03
CA VAL A 87 -1.56 11.69 37.03
C VAL A 87 -2.39 10.68 37.83
N ARG A 88 -2.84 9.58 37.22
CA ARG A 88 -3.63 8.54 37.90
C ARG A 88 -2.81 7.59 38.77
N LEU A 89 -1.53 7.44 38.46
CA LEU A 89 -0.61 6.53 39.15
C LEU A 89 0.30 7.26 40.16
N GLY A 90 0.36 8.59 40.12
CA GLY A 90 1.21 9.40 41.01
C GLY A 90 2.70 9.35 40.64
N ILE A 91 3.02 9.00 39.40
CA ILE A 91 4.39 8.82 38.87
C ILE A 91 4.73 9.88 37.83
N GLY A 92 6.01 10.04 37.50
CA GLY A 92 6.47 10.93 36.43
C GLY A 92 5.97 10.51 35.05
N ILE A 93 5.80 11.47 34.13
CA ILE A 93 5.39 11.17 32.74
C ILE A 93 6.45 10.31 32.03
N ASP A 94 7.73 10.53 32.35
CA ASP A 94 8.86 9.78 31.80
C ASP A 94 8.95 8.35 32.37
N GLU A 95 8.33 8.09 33.53
CA GLU A 95 8.21 6.76 34.13
C GLU A 95 7.05 5.95 33.51
N VAL A 96 6.17 6.58 32.72
CA VAL A 96 5.15 5.89 31.94
C VAL A 96 5.75 5.35 30.64
N GLU A 97 6.19 4.09 30.67
CA GLU A 97 6.67 3.41 29.47
C GLU A 97 5.60 3.34 28.36
N SER A 98 6.06 3.43 27.11
CA SER A 98 5.22 3.22 25.91
C SER A 98 5.77 2.06 25.10
N LEU A 99 5.06 0.94 25.12
CA LEU A 99 5.36 -0.22 24.30
C LEU A 99 4.73 -0.05 22.91
N PRO A 100 5.50 -0.05 21.82
CA PRO A 100 4.95 -0.11 20.47
C PRO A 100 4.35 -1.50 20.25
N PHE A 101 3.03 -1.57 20.14
CA PHE A 101 2.31 -2.81 19.88
C PHE A 101 2.04 -2.93 18.38
N ASP A 102 2.97 -3.58 17.68
CA ASP A 102 2.92 -3.75 16.23
C ASP A 102 2.20 -5.05 15.84
N LEU A 103 1.13 -4.90 15.05
CA LEU A 103 0.32 -6.00 14.55
C LEU A 103 0.62 -6.35 13.07
N SER A 104 1.47 -5.56 12.38
CA SER A 104 1.74 -5.73 10.94
C SER A 104 2.39 -7.08 10.59
N ARG A 105 2.98 -7.78 11.57
CA ARG A 105 3.41 -9.18 11.41
C ARG A 105 2.24 -10.16 11.29
N LEU A 106 1.12 -9.94 11.96
CA LEU A 106 -0.06 -10.81 11.81
C LEU A 106 -0.75 -10.62 10.44
N GLU A 107 -0.58 -9.44 9.85
CA GLU A 107 -1.09 -9.04 8.53
C GLU A 107 -0.21 -9.63 7.40
N SER A 108 1.12 -9.57 7.54
CA SER A 108 2.08 -10.04 6.53
C SER A 108 2.47 -11.53 6.65
N GLU A 109 2.58 -12.09 7.86
CA GLU A 109 3.11 -13.44 8.09
C GLU A 109 2.02 -14.53 8.15
N GLY A 110 0.73 -14.21 8.03
CA GLY A 110 -0.34 -15.21 8.06
C GLY A 110 -1.74 -14.72 7.68
N ILE A 111 -2.73 -15.59 7.91
CA ILE A 111 -4.14 -15.35 7.58
C ILE A 111 -5.05 -15.81 8.72
N PHE A 112 -6.18 -15.15 8.93
CA PHE A 112 -7.19 -15.63 9.88
C PHE A 112 -8.14 -16.60 9.20
N MET A 113 -8.37 -17.75 9.83
CA MET A 113 -9.20 -18.83 9.33
C MET A 113 -10.24 -19.23 10.36
N ASN A 114 -11.45 -19.50 9.88
CA ASN A 114 -12.48 -20.24 10.59
C ASN A 114 -12.91 -21.44 9.72
N ILE A 115 -13.45 -22.48 10.33
CA ILE A 115 -14.04 -23.63 9.64
C ILE A 115 -15.50 -23.71 10.05
N ASP A 116 -16.40 -23.45 9.10
CA ASP A 116 -17.85 -23.59 9.31
C ASP A 116 -18.27 -25.03 8.98
N CYS A 117 -18.68 -25.78 10.00
CA CYS A 117 -19.19 -27.15 9.87
C CYS A 117 -20.72 -27.14 9.89
N ARG A 118 -21.35 -27.14 8.71
CA ARG A 118 -22.80 -26.98 8.55
C ARG A 118 -23.53 -28.32 8.48
N GLY A 119 -24.81 -28.28 8.84
CA GLY A 119 -25.73 -29.41 8.76
C GLY A 119 -25.52 -30.55 9.76
N PHE A 120 -24.35 -30.70 10.40
CA PHE A 120 -24.06 -31.78 11.36
C PHE A 120 -25.05 -31.87 12.53
N GLY A 121 -25.78 -30.79 12.83
CA GLY A 121 -26.91 -30.80 13.76
C GLY A 121 -28.07 -31.74 13.38
N CYS A 122 -28.20 -32.14 12.11
CA CYS A 122 -29.20 -33.15 11.72
C CYS A 122 -28.87 -34.55 12.25
N LEU A 123 -27.62 -34.84 12.58
CA LEU A 123 -27.19 -36.17 13.04
C LEU A 123 -27.49 -36.43 14.52
N VAL A 124 -27.84 -35.38 15.29
CA VAL A 124 -27.98 -35.42 16.75
C VAL A 124 -29.13 -34.52 17.21
N ARG A 125 -30.13 -35.09 17.90
CA ARG A 125 -31.23 -34.34 18.49
C ARG A 125 -31.05 -34.22 20.00
N GLN A 126 -31.36 -33.05 20.55
CA GLN A 126 -31.51 -32.88 22.00
C GLN A 126 -32.90 -33.39 22.40
N LEU A 127 -32.96 -34.35 23.32
CA LEU A 127 -34.21 -34.88 23.84
C LEU A 127 -34.70 -33.97 24.96
N GLU A 128 -35.96 -33.53 24.91
CA GLU A 128 -36.54 -32.79 26.03
C GLU A 128 -36.73 -33.72 27.23
N TRP A 129 -36.49 -33.21 28.45
CA TRP A 129 -36.76 -33.97 29.68
C TRP A 129 -38.21 -34.47 29.76
N LYS A 130 -39.17 -33.67 29.26
CA LYS A 130 -40.57 -34.05 29.13
C LYS A 130 -40.78 -35.30 28.27
N ALA A 131 -40.04 -35.43 27.15
CA ALA A 131 -40.10 -36.60 26.27
C ALA A 131 -39.46 -37.86 26.91
N LEU A 132 -38.63 -37.67 27.95
CA LEU A 132 -38.09 -38.75 28.79
C LEU A 132 -38.95 -39.02 30.04
N GLY A 133 -40.12 -38.39 30.18
CA GLY A 133 -40.97 -38.48 31.37
C GLY A 133 -40.42 -37.75 32.62
N VAL A 134 -39.32 -37.01 32.50
CA VAL A 134 -38.64 -36.33 33.62
C VAL A 134 -39.13 -34.88 33.74
N LYS A 135 -39.60 -34.51 34.93
CA LYS A 135 -39.80 -33.11 35.32
C LYS A 135 -38.68 -32.69 36.25
N LEU A 136 -37.80 -31.79 35.80
CA LEU A 136 -36.81 -31.15 36.67
C LEU A 136 -37.48 -30.02 37.48
N PRO A 137 -37.16 -29.87 38.78
CA PRO A 137 -37.59 -28.71 39.55
C PRO A 137 -36.88 -27.43 39.06
N GLU A 138 -37.62 -26.33 38.99
CA GLU A 138 -37.13 -25.05 38.43
C GLU A 138 -36.05 -24.41 39.32
N ASP A 139 -36.13 -24.60 40.64
CA ASP A 139 -35.19 -24.08 41.65
C ASP A 139 -33.98 -25.03 41.93
N ALA A 140 -33.63 -25.92 41.00
CA ALA A 140 -32.54 -26.87 41.20
C ALA A 140 -31.17 -26.17 41.27
N ALA A 141 -30.46 -26.33 42.40
CA ALA A 141 -29.10 -25.83 42.58
C ALA A 141 -28.05 -26.40 41.58
N VAL A 142 -28.39 -27.50 40.89
CA VAL A 142 -27.57 -28.10 39.82
C VAL A 142 -28.37 -28.10 38.52
N ARG A 143 -27.89 -27.35 37.53
CA ARG A 143 -28.54 -27.23 36.21
C ARG A 143 -28.19 -28.41 35.30
N VAL A 144 -29.05 -29.43 35.26
CA VAL A 144 -28.85 -30.62 34.41
C VAL A 144 -29.36 -30.37 32.99
N SER A 145 -28.47 -30.45 32.00
CA SER A 145 -28.81 -30.24 30.59
C SER A 145 -29.44 -31.50 29.96
N PRO A 146 -30.48 -31.37 29.11
CA PRO A 146 -31.11 -32.53 28.48
C PRO A 146 -30.14 -33.32 27.59
N PRO A 147 -30.20 -34.67 27.57
CA PRO A 147 -29.27 -35.50 26.84
C PRO A 147 -29.45 -35.37 25.32
N ARG A 148 -28.39 -35.71 24.58
CA ARG A 148 -28.36 -35.72 23.12
C ARG A 148 -28.39 -37.16 22.61
N ALA A 149 -29.31 -37.46 21.71
CA ALA A 149 -29.43 -38.75 21.03
C ALA A 149 -28.99 -38.62 19.57
N GLY A 150 -28.25 -39.60 19.07
CA GLY A 150 -27.90 -39.69 17.65
C GLY A 150 -29.06 -40.27 16.83
N LEU A 151 -29.27 -39.76 15.62
CA LEU A 151 -30.35 -40.20 14.72
C LEU A 151 -29.91 -41.25 13.68
N LEU A 152 -28.65 -41.67 13.74
CA LEU A 152 -28.07 -42.76 12.94
C LEU A 152 -27.23 -43.67 13.86
N PRO A 153 -27.04 -44.95 13.50
CA PRO A 153 -26.20 -45.87 14.26
C PRO A 153 -24.77 -45.32 14.42
N ASP A 154 -24.18 -45.53 15.59
CA ASP A 154 -22.87 -45.01 15.98
C ASP A 154 -21.75 -45.30 14.95
N VAL A 155 -21.78 -46.46 14.31
CA VAL A 155 -20.80 -46.88 13.29
C VAL A 155 -20.76 -45.90 12.11
N TYR A 156 -21.90 -45.38 11.66
CA TYR A 156 -22.01 -44.43 10.56
C TYR A 156 -21.96 -42.98 11.06
N ARG A 157 -22.69 -42.66 12.13
CA ARG A 157 -22.72 -41.31 12.73
C ARG A 157 -21.31 -40.83 13.12
N ASN A 158 -20.53 -41.68 13.78
CA ASN A 158 -19.20 -41.30 14.25
C ASN A 158 -18.18 -41.18 13.10
N LYS A 159 -18.42 -41.82 11.94
CA LYS A 159 -17.64 -41.59 10.71
C LYS A 159 -17.97 -40.25 10.08
N LEU A 160 -19.25 -39.90 9.94
CA LEU A 160 -19.68 -38.59 9.41
C LEU A 160 -19.14 -37.42 10.27
N MET A 161 -19.25 -37.52 11.60
CA MET A 161 -18.72 -36.50 12.52
C MET A 161 -17.18 -36.39 12.51
N ARG A 162 -16.46 -37.41 12.04
CA ARG A 162 -14.98 -37.46 12.09
C ARG A 162 -14.35 -36.39 11.19
N GLY A 163 -14.90 -36.13 10.01
CA GLY A 163 -14.39 -35.10 9.10
C GLY A 163 -14.41 -33.71 9.76
N ALA A 164 -15.55 -33.32 10.34
CA ALA A 164 -15.67 -32.04 11.06
C ALA A 164 -14.69 -31.96 12.25
N ALA A 165 -14.56 -33.03 13.04
CA ALA A 165 -13.61 -33.08 14.16
C ALA A 165 -12.14 -32.98 13.70
N GLN A 166 -11.78 -33.64 12.60
CA GLN A 166 -10.43 -33.55 12.00
C GLN A 166 -10.14 -32.13 11.48
N ALA A 167 -11.09 -31.52 10.76
CA ALA A 167 -10.95 -30.16 10.23
C ALA A 167 -10.72 -29.15 11.37
N HIS A 168 -11.54 -29.17 12.42
CA HIS A 168 -11.33 -28.33 13.60
C HIS A 168 -10.04 -28.67 14.36
N HIS A 169 -9.60 -29.93 14.39
CA HIS A 169 -8.34 -30.30 15.02
C HIS A 169 -7.13 -29.76 14.25
N ALA A 170 -7.13 -29.85 12.91
CA ALA A 170 -6.12 -29.26 12.04
C ALA A 170 -6.04 -27.74 12.25
N LEU A 171 -7.18 -27.04 12.27
CA LEU A 171 -7.22 -25.62 12.61
C LEU A 171 -6.60 -25.36 13.98
N ASN A 172 -7.01 -26.09 15.03
CA ASN A 172 -6.46 -25.91 16.39
C ASN A 172 -4.96 -26.21 16.49
N ARG A 173 -4.41 -27.05 15.62
CA ARG A 173 -3.01 -27.49 15.62
C ARG A 173 -2.09 -26.50 14.90
N TYR A 174 -2.56 -25.88 13.83
CA TYR A 174 -1.79 -24.98 12.97
C TYR A 174 -2.12 -23.49 13.17
N SER A 175 -2.96 -23.13 14.15
CA SER A 175 -3.36 -21.74 14.41
C SER A 175 -3.11 -21.28 15.84
N PHE A 176 -2.97 -19.96 15.97
CA PHE A 176 -2.88 -19.24 17.23
C PHE A 176 -4.17 -18.47 17.51
N ARG A 177 -4.53 -18.37 18.79
CA ARG A 177 -5.70 -17.66 19.28
C ARG A 177 -5.26 -16.33 19.92
N PHE A 178 -5.65 -15.21 19.31
CA PHE A 178 -5.33 -13.87 19.82
C PHE A 178 -6.55 -13.23 20.49
N THR A 179 -6.50 -13.05 21.80
CA THR A 179 -7.57 -12.43 22.61
C THR A 179 -7.95 -11.03 22.13
N LEU A 180 -6.99 -10.26 21.62
CA LEU A 180 -7.21 -8.93 21.04
C LEU A 180 -8.05 -8.97 19.75
N CYS A 181 -7.98 -10.05 18.98
CA CYS A 181 -8.81 -10.20 17.79
C CYS A 181 -10.27 -10.55 18.17
N GLU A 182 -10.48 -11.23 19.30
CA GLU A 182 -11.82 -11.56 19.80
C GLU A 182 -12.57 -10.32 20.28
N THR A 183 -11.87 -9.36 20.89
CA THR A 183 -12.50 -8.08 21.30
C THR A 183 -12.80 -7.18 20.11
N VAL A 184 -12.04 -7.29 19.01
CA VAL A 184 -12.29 -6.55 17.75
C VAL A 184 -13.44 -7.18 16.94
N TRP A 185 -13.58 -8.51 16.93
CA TRP A 185 -14.59 -9.22 16.13
C TRP A 185 -15.82 -9.72 16.89
N GLY A 186 -15.84 -9.60 18.22
CA GLY A 186 -16.90 -10.16 19.06
C GLY A 186 -17.03 -11.69 19.01
N THR A 187 -16.07 -12.39 18.41
CA THR A 187 -16.11 -13.84 18.15
C THR A 187 -14.73 -14.48 18.34
N SER A 188 -14.71 -15.72 18.85
CA SER A 188 -13.49 -16.52 19.11
C SER A 188 -13.24 -17.61 18.07
N GLU A 189 -14.03 -17.61 16.99
CA GLU A 189 -14.02 -18.65 15.96
C GLU A 189 -12.83 -18.52 14.99
N TYR A 190 -12.41 -17.27 14.71
CA TYR A 190 -11.29 -16.98 13.81
C TYR A 190 -9.96 -17.14 14.52
N LYS A 191 -9.04 -17.89 13.89
CA LYS A 191 -7.71 -18.18 14.43
C LYS A 191 -6.66 -17.90 13.37
N TRP A 192 -5.51 -17.42 13.80
CA TRP A 192 -4.44 -16.98 12.90
C TRP A 192 -3.53 -18.14 12.54
N ILE A 193 -3.36 -18.41 11.24
CA ILE A 193 -2.46 -19.43 10.69
C ILE A 193 -1.28 -18.70 10.03
N PRO A 194 -0.02 -18.94 10.44
CA PRO A 194 1.14 -18.40 9.74
C PRO A 194 1.28 -19.07 8.36
N TRP A 195 1.73 -18.34 7.34
CA TRP A 195 1.85 -18.85 5.97
C TRP A 195 2.71 -20.11 5.88
N GLY A 196 3.79 -20.21 6.67
CA GLY A 196 4.65 -21.40 6.72
C GLY A 196 3.99 -22.67 7.28
N ALA A 197 2.83 -22.57 7.93
CA ALA A 197 2.02 -23.70 8.38
C ALA A 197 0.78 -23.95 7.49
N PHE A 198 0.47 -23.03 6.56
CA PHE A 198 -0.78 -23.05 5.80
C PHE A 198 -0.89 -24.27 4.89
N GLU A 199 0.17 -24.65 4.16
CA GLU A 199 0.19 -25.81 3.27
C GLU A 199 -0.08 -27.14 4.01
N GLN A 200 0.46 -27.29 5.22
CA GLN A 200 0.23 -28.46 6.06
C GLN A 200 -1.21 -28.49 6.60
N PHE A 201 -1.72 -27.33 7.03
CA PHE A 201 -3.10 -27.15 7.43
C PHE A 201 -4.08 -27.49 6.29
N GLU A 202 -3.83 -26.96 5.08
CA GLU A 202 -4.63 -27.19 3.89
C GLU A 202 -4.64 -28.68 3.52
N THR A 203 -3.48 -29.36 3.59
CA THR A 203 -3.37 -30.80 3.39
C THR A 203 -4.22 -31.60 4.39
N GLU A 204 -4.17 -31.28 5.69
CA GLU A 204 -5.01 -31.95 6.70
C GLU A 204 -6.51 -31.61 6.55
N TYR A 205 -6.84 -30.39 6.11
CA TYR A 205 -8.20 -29.96 5.81
C TYR A 205 -8.80 -30.69 4.59
N LEU A 206 -8.05 -30.79 3.49
CA LEU A 206 -8.48 -31.54 2.29
C LEU A 206 -8.70 -33.02 2.63
N LYS A 207 -7.80 -33.64 3.40
CA LYS A 207 -7.97 -35.00 3.93
C LYS A 207 -9.20 -35.16 4.83
N ALA A 208 -9.58 -34.13 5.60
CA ALA A 208 -10.81 -34.14 6.40
C ALA A 208 -12.07 -34.08 5.51
N ASN A 209 -12.03 -33.33 4.41
CA ASN A 209 -13.08 -33.30 3.39
C ASN A 209 -13.20 -34.64 2.64
N GLU A 210 -12.10 -35.25 2.23
CA GLU A 210 -12.08 -36.61 1.65
C GLU A 210 -12.67 -37.63 2.63
N THR A 211 -12.32 -37.54 3.91
CA THR A 211 -12.86 -38.41 4.97
C THR A 211 -14.38 -38.24 5.11
N LEU A 212 -14.89 -37.00 5.04
CA LEU A 212 -16.33 -36.74 5.03
C LEU A 212 -17.00 -37.29 3.75
N ALA A 213 -16.40 -37.08 2.58
CA ALA A 213 -16.93 -37.55 1.30
C ALA A 213 -17.02 -39.08 1.25
N ALA A 214 -15.99 -39.79 1.72
CA ALA A 214 -15.99 -41.24 1.86
C ALA A 214 -17.07 -41.72 2.86
N ALA A 215 -17.18 -41.07 4.03
CA ALA A 215 -18.21 -41.41 5.02
C ALA A 215 -19.64 -41.16 4.51
N LYS A 216 -19.87 -40.10 3.72
CA LYS A 216 -21.13 -39.86 3.00
C LYS A 216 -21.42 -40.99 2.01
N ALA A 217 -20.46 -41.33 1.16
CA ALA A 217 -20.63 -42.39 0.16
C ALA A 217 -20.98 -43.74 0.79
N GLU A 218 -20.28 -44.12 1.87
CA GLU A 218 -20.57 -45.34 2.63
C GLU A 218 -21.98 -45.30 3.27
N THR A 219 -22.33 -44.19 3.92
CA THR A 219 -23.65 -44.06 4.59
C THR A 219 -24.80 -44.05 3.60
N LEU A 220 -24.61 -43.46 2.41
CA LEU A 220 -25.61 -43.41 1.35
C LEU A 220 -25.73 -44.75 0.60
N GLY A 221 -24.63 -45.50 0.45
CA GLY A 221 -24.64 -46.83 -0.16
C GLY A 221 -25.38 -47.87 0.69
N ASN A 222 -25.28 -47.76 2.02
CA ASN A 222 -25.91 -48.68 2.98
C ASN A 222 -27.19 -48.09 3.61
N TYR A 223 -27.79 -47.06 3.02
CA TYR A 223 -28.84 -46.27 3.68
C TYR A 223 -30.10 -47.08 4.00
N ASP A 224 -30.52 -47.95 3.08
CA ASP A 224 -31.72 -48.77 3.26
C ASP A 224 -31.53 -49.81 4.39
N ASP A 225 -30.36 -50.47 4.45
CA ASP A 225 -29.99 -51.37 5.55
C ASP A 225 -29.97 -50.64 6.91
N ILE A 226 -29.46 -49.40 6.93
CA ILE A 226 -29.47 -48.53 8.12
C ILE A 226 -30.90 -48.25 8.55
N LEU A 227 -31.82 -47.96 7.61
CA LEU A 227 -33.22 -47.75 7.93
C LEU A 227 -33.88 -49.01 8.51
N THR A 228 -33.64 -50.21 7.96
CA THR A 228 -34.19 -51.45 8.51
C THR A 228 -33.70 -51.70 9.95
N VAL A 229 -32.40 -51.54 10.21
CA VAL A 229 -31.84 -51.70 11.57
C VAL A 229 -32.40 -50.66 12.55
N LEU A 230 -32.61 -49.42 12.10
CA LEU A 230 -33.24 -48.38 12.92
C LEU A 230 -34.72 -48.64 13.17
N GLN A 231 -35.48 -49.10 12.17
CA GLN A 231 -36.89 -49.48 12.30
C GLN A 231 -37.06 -50.57 13.37
N ASP A 232 -36.35 -51.68 13.26
CA ASP A 232 -36.36 -52.77 14.25
C ASP A 232 -36.04 -52.29 15.66
N SER A 233 -35.09 -51.35 15.77
CA SER A 233 -34.67 -50.77 17.05
C SER A 233 -35.73 -49.84 17.65
N PHE A 234 -36.38 -49.01 16.82
CA PHE A 234 -37.45 -48.11 17.26
C PHE A 234 -38.73 -48.87 17.61
N TYR A 235 -39.09 -49.92 16.88
CA TYR A 235 -40.23 -50.78 17.22
C TYR A 235 -40.03 -51.45 18.59
N LYS A 236 -38.86 -52.05 18.86
CA LYS A 236 -38.53 -52.64 20.17
C LYS A 236 -38.56 -51.61 21.31
N LEU A 237 -38.06 -50.39 21.05
CA LEU A 237 -38.09 -49.31 22.05
C LEU A 237 -39.52 -48.81 22.30
N ALA A 238 -40.37 -48.78 21.28
CA ALA A 238 -41.78 -48.40 21.38
C ALA A 238 -42.60 -49.47 22.11
N GLU A 239 -42.30 -50.76 21.92
CA GLU A 239 -42.87 -51.88 22.70
C GLU A 239 -42.55 -51.76 24.19
N ASP A 240 -41.27 -51.65 24.56
CA ASP A 240 -40.84 -51.45 25.95
C ASP A 240 -41.45 -50.17 26.56
N SER A 241 -41.56 -49.09 25.79
CA SER A 241 -42.25 -47.87 26.22
C SER A 241 -43.76 -48.07 26.45
N ALA A 242 -44.43 -48.84 25.60
CA ALA A 242 -45.85 -49.16 25.73
C ALA A 242 -46.11 -50.04 26.97
N ASP A 243 -45.26 -51.04 27.20
CA ASP A 243 -45.37 -51.95 28.34
C ASP A 243 -45.14 -51.20 29.66
N ARG A 244 -44.19 -50.25 29.70
CA ARG A 244 -43.99 -49.33 30.84
C ARG A 244 -45.17 -48.39 31.05
N PHE A 245 -45.75 -47.86 29.98
CA PHE A 245 -46.92 -46.97 30.06
C PHE A 245 -48.13 -47.73 30.63
N GLN A 246 -48.38 -48.95 30.14
CA GLN A 246 -49.42 -49.85 30.66
C GLN A 246 -49.20 -50.25 32.12
N ALA A 247 -47.94 -50.38 32.56
CA ALA A 247 -47.60 -50.66 33.96
C ALA A 247 -47.75 -49.44 34.90
N THR A 248 -47.72 -48.21 34.36
CA THR A 248 -47.70 -46.96 35.14
C THR A 248 -49.05 -46.24 35.15
N THR A 249 -49.89 -46.46 34.13
CA THR A 249 -51.11 -45.70 33.87
C THR A 249 -52.31 -46.64 33.74
N SER A 250 -53.43 -46.29 34.40
CA SER A 250 -54.68 -47.09 34.38
C SER A 250 -55.65 -46.71 33.25
N GLU A 251 -55.24 -45.83 32.35
CA GLU A 251 -56.03 -45.39 31.19
C GLU A 251 -55.91 -46.42 30.04
N PRO A 252 -57.03 -46.84 29.43
CA PRO A 252 -56.99 -47.73 28.28
C PRO A 252 -56.46 -46.99 27.04
N PHE A 253 -55.50 -47.60 26.33
CA PHE A 253 -54.95 -47.10 25.07
C PHE A 253 -54.78 -48.25 24.07
N ASP A 254 -54.81 -47.96 22.78
CA ASP A 254 -54.46 -48.96 21.76
C ASP A 254 -52.92 -49.10 21.69
N ARG A 255 -52.42 -50.26 22.13
CA ARG A 255 -50.99 -50.59 22.13
C ARG A 255 -50.41 -50.59 20.72
N ALA A 256 -51.14 -51.07 19.72
CA ALA A 256 -50.67 -51.15 18.34
C ALA A 256 -50.64 -49.77 17.66
N GLU A 257 -51.65 -48.94 17.90
CA GLU A 257 -51.66 -47.55 17.42
C GLU A 257 -50.51 -46.75 18.06
N PHE A 258 -50.34 -46.86 19.38
CA PHE A 258 -49.26 -46.18 20.11
C PHE A 258 -47.87 -46.57 19.60
N ILE A 259 -47.59 -47.87 19.45
CA ILE A 259 -46.28 -48.36 18.96
C ILE A 259 -46.01 -47.82 17.55
N ASN A 260 -46.99 -47.91 16.64
CA ASN A 260 -46.84 -47.41 15.28
C ASN A 260 -46.66 -45.89 15.24
N ALA A 261 -47.39 -45.13 16.06
CA ALA A 261 -47.25 -43.68 16.13
C ALA A 261 -45.86 -43.26 16.62
N VAL A 262 -45.35 -43.89 17.70
CA VAL A 262 -44.02 -43.61 18.25
C VAL A 262 -42.91 -44.01 17.27
N ALA A 263 -43.00 -45.19 16.66
CA ALA A 263 -42.02 -45.66 15.68
C ALA A 263 -42.02 -44.78 14.41
N ALA A 264 -43.18 -44.47 13.85
CA ALA A 264 -43.30 -43.58 12.68
C ALA A 264 -42.78 -42.17 12.98
N GLN A 265 -43.06 -41.63 14.17
CA GLN A 265 -42.53 -40.33 14.59
C GLN A 265 -41.00 -40.36 14.70
N ALA A 266 -40.41 -41.42 15.25
CA ALA A 266 -38.96 -41.59 15.37
C ALA A 266 -38.28 -41.75 13.99
N ILE A 267 -38.84 -42.57 13.11
CA ILE A 267 -38.35 -42.77 11.72
C ILE A 267 -38.41 -41.44 10.95
N GLY A 268 -39.48 -40.65 11.12
CA GLY A 268 -39.61 -39.31 10.54
C GLY A 268 -38.58 -38.28 11.01
N MET A 269 -37.78 -38.58 12.05
CA MET A 269 -36.64 -37.75 12.47
C MET A 269 -35.32 -38.16 11.81
N VAL A 270 -35.22 -39.34 11.19
CA VAL A 270 -33.97 -39.83 10.61
C VAL A 270 -33.58 -38.95 9.41
N PRO A 271 -32.32 -38.46 9.32
CA PRO A 271 -31.88 -37.61 8.22
C PRO A 271 -32.05 -38.30 6.87
N THR A 272 -32.67 -37.61 5.91
CA THR A 272 -32.88 -38.13 4.55
C THR A 272 -31.56 -38.22 3.76
N PRO A 273 -31.49 -39.01 2.68
CA PRO A 273 -30.29 -39.09 1.84
C PRO A 273 -29.85 -37.72 1.29
N ALA A 274 -30.79 -36.85 0.96
CA ALA A 274 -30.51 -35.47 0.51
C ALA A 274 -29.89 -34.63 1.64
N MET A 275 -30.41 -34.72 2.87
CA MET A 275 -29.83 -34.01 4.03
C MET A 275 -28.40 -34.46 4.34
N ILE A 276 -28.08 -35.75 4.17
CA ILE A 276 -26.73 -36.29 4.37
C ILE A 276 -25.80 -35.85 3.23
N ARG A 277 -26.26 -35.93 1.97
CA ARG A 277 -25.48 -35.59 0.77
C ARG A 277 -25.15 -34.09 0.73
N ASP A 278 -26.17 -33.25 0.83
CA ASP A 278 -26.08 -31.83 0.48
C ASP A 278 -26.01 -30.93 1.73
N GLY A 279 -26.58 -31.38 2.87
CA GLY A 279 -26.62 -30.59 4.10
C GLY A 279 -25.31 -30.57 4.90
N LEU A 280 -24.52 -31.64 4.88
CA LEU A 280 -23.26 -31.73 5.63
C LEU A 280 -22.10 -31.09 4.85
N THR A 281 -21.67 -29.88 5.20
CA THR A 281 -20.52 -29.20 4.55
C THR A 281 -19.48 -28.74 5.57
N ILE A 282 -18.21 -28.70 5.14
CA ILE A 282 -17.09 -28.15 5.90
C ILE A 282 -16.47 -27.06 5.02
N GLU A 283 -16.66 -25.80 5.39
CA GLU A 283 -16.23 -24.63 4.60
C GLU A 283 -15.10 -23.87 5.30
N MET A 284 -13.99 -23.62 4.60
CA MET A 284 -12.98 -22.65 5.05
C MET A 284 -13.49 -21.21 4.89
N ARG A 285 -13.29 -20.39 5.92
CA ARG A 285 -13.58 -18.94 5.89
C ARG A 285 -12.33 -18.13 6.19
N PRO A 286 -11.56 -17.76 5.16
CA PRO A 286 -10.48 -16.81 5.30
C PRO A 286 -11.01 -15.41 5.67
N LYS A 287 -10.25 -14.71 6.51
CA LYS A 287 -10.37 -13.28 6.77
C LYS A 287 -8.98 -12.66 6.85
N VAL A 288 -8.91 -11.40 6.45
CA VAL A 288 -7.74 -10.53 6.58
C VAL A 288 -8.09 -9.40 7.54
N VAL A 289 -7.15 -9.02 8.40
CA VAL A 289 -7.23 -7.78 9.19
C VAL A 289 -6.62 -6.67 8.33
N ILE A 290 -7.28 -5.52 8.22
CA ILE A 290 -6.64 -4.29 7.74
C ILE A 290 -6.33 -3.45 8.98
N LEU A 291 -5.05 -3.17 9.22
CA LEU A 291 -4.63 -2.35 10.35
C LEU A 291 -4.76 -0.85 10.03
N GLY A 292 -4.94 -0.03 11.07
CA GLY A 292 -5.16 1.42 10.91
C GLY A 292 -4.00 2.17 10.25
N SER A 293 -2.80 1.57 10.22
CA SER A 293 -1.63 2.02 9.47
C SER A 293 -1.84 1.92 7.96
N GLU A 294 -2.43 0.83 7.46
CA GLU A 294 -2.71 0.64 6.04
C GLU A 294 -3.82 1.58 5.57
N VAL A 295 -4.90 1.73 6.34
CA VAL A 295 -5.96 2.70 6.05
C VAL A 295 -5.41 4.12 5.91
N ALA A 296 -4.41 4.49 6.72
CA ALA A 296 -3.74 5.79 6.59
C ALA A 296 -2.86 5.88 5.32
N ALA A 297 -2.19 4.79 4.93
CA ALA A 297 -1.39 4.72 3.70
C ALA A 297 -2.25 4.73 2.43
N GLU A 298 -3.36 3.98 2.40
CA GLU A 298 -4.34 3.95 1.32
C GLU A 298 -5.04 5.31 1.17
N GLN A 299 -5.41 5.96 2.29
CA GLN A 299 -5.93 7.33 2.26
C GLN A 299 -4.89 8.35 1.76
N LYS A 300 -3.60 8.14 2.05
CA LYS A 300 -2.52 8.97 1.51
C LYS A 300 -2.41 8.78 -0.01
N LEU A 301 -2.32 7.53 -0.49
CA LEU A 301 -2.25 7.19 -1.92
C LEU A 301 -3.47 7.73 -2.68
N THR A 302 -4.68 7.56 -2.13
CA THR A 302 -5.92 8.09 -2.72
C THR A 302 -5.92 9.61 -2.80
N ARG A 303 -5.30 10.32 -1.85
CA ARG A 303 -5.14 11.78 -1.92
C ARG A 303 -4.09 12.20 -2.95
N GLU A 304 -2.98 11.47 -3.04
CA GLU A 304 -1.93 11.72 -4.03
C GLU A 304 -2.47 11.54 -5.46
N LEU A 305 -3.15 10.43 -5.74
CA LEU A 305 -3.84 10.18 -7.02
C LEU A 305 -4.92 11.22 -7.34
N ARG A 306 -5.66 11.71 -6.33
CA ARG A 306 -6.63 12.81 -6.54
C ARG A 306 -5.95 14.13 -6.86
N LEU A 307 -4.82 14.46 -6.21
CA LEU A 307 -4.06 15.67 -6.50
C LEU A 307 -3.46 15.62 -7.92
N GLU A 308 -2.95 14.46 -8.33
CA GLU A 308 -2.47 14.21 -9.69
C GLU A 308 -3.60 14.32 -10.72
N ALA A 309 -4.76 13.71 -10.48
CA ALA A 309 -5.95 13.86 -11.32
C ALA A 309 -6.39 15.34 -11.43
N THR A 310 -6.41 16.09 -10.32
CA THR A 310 -6.75 17.52 -10.39
C THR A 310 -5.71 18.35 -11.15
N ARG A 311 -4.42 17.99 -11.11
CA ARG A 311 -3.37 18.65 -11.89
C ARG A 311 -3.59 18.40 -13.38
N ALA A 312 -3.79 17.14 -13.77
CA ALA A 312 -4.13 16.77 -15.14
C ALA A 312 -5.43 17.44 -15.63
N GLU A 313 -6.44 17.59 -14.77
CA GLU A 313 -7.65 18.36 -15.08
C GLU A 313 -7.37 19.87 -15.24
N THR A 314 -6.48 20.46 -14.45
CA THR A 314 -6.11 21.88 -14.64
C THR A 314 -5.27 22.11 -15.89
N GLU A 315 -4.37 21.18 -16.22
CA GLU A 315 -3.55 21.24 -17.44
C GLU A 315 -4.41 21.06 -18.70
N THR A 316 -5.29 20.05 -18.72
CA THR A 316 -6.22 19.84 -19.84
C THR A 316 -7.19 21.02 -20.02
N ARG A 317 -7.70 21.61 -18.93
CA ARG A 317 -8.53 22.84 -19.01
C ARG A 317 -7.74 24.06 -19.48
N ALA A 318 -6.47 24.21 -19.10
CA ALA A 318 -5.62 25.30 -19.59
C ALA A 318 -5.42 25.18 -21.11
N VAL A 319 -5.07 23.99 -21.60
CA VAL A 319 -4.94 23.69 -23.03
C VAL A 319 -6.27 23.91 -23.77
N GLU A 320 -7.42 23.53 -23.18
CA GLU A 320 -8.73 23.77 -23.79
C GLU A 320 -9.08 25.27 -23.86
N ILE A 321 -8.69 26.06 -22.85
CA ILE A 321 -8.86 27.52 -22.87
C ILE A 321 -7.96 28.15 -23.95
N GLU A 322 -6.70 27.74 -24.07
CA GLU A 322 -5.79 28.21 -25.13
C GLU A 322 -6.28 27.82 -26.54
N ALA A 323 -6.82 26.62 -26.71
CA ALA A 323 -7.44 26.20 -27.96
C ALA A 323 -8.69 27.04 -28.27
N LYS A 324 -9.52 27.34 -27.27
CA LYS A 324 -10.71 28.20 -27.43
C LYS A 324 -10.33 29.66 -27.74
N THR A 325 -9.32 30.24 -27.10
CA THR A 325 -8.86 31.60 -27.42
C THR A 325 -8.26 31.66 -28.81
N ARG A 326 -7.42 30.69 -29.21
CA ARG A 326 -6.89 30.58 -30.59
C ARG A 326 -8.01 30.47 -31.62
N ASN A 327 -8.96 29.56 -31.43
CA ASN A 327 -10.12 29.39 -32.33
C ASN A 327 -11.01 30.64 -32.40
N ASN A 328 -11.16 31.38 -31.29
CA ASN A 328 -11.94 32.63 -31.29
C ASN A 328 -11.21 33.75 -32.03
N ILE A 329 -9.89 33.87 -31.86
CA ILE A 329 -9.05 34.81 -32.62
C ILE A 329 -9.12 34.50 -34.12
N GLU A 330 -9.09 33.23 -34.51
CA GLU A 330 -9.23 32.81 -35.92
C GLU A 330 -10.63 33.12 -36.48
N ARG A 331 -11.70 32.86 -35.73
CA ARG A 331 -13.07 33.23 -36.15
C ARG A 331 -13.26 34.74 -36.31
N LEU A 332 -12.70 35.54 -35.39
CA LEU A 332 -12.74 37.00 -35.48
C LEU A 332 -11.94 37.52 -36.69
N LYS A 333 -10.81 36.90 -37.03
CA LYS A 333 -10.05 37.21 -38.26
C LYS A 333 -10.85 36.89 -39.53
N VAL A 334 -11.54 35.74 -39.59
CA VAL A 334 -12.37 35.37 -40.74
C VAL A 334 -13.59 36.29 -40.87
N ALA A 335 -14.30 36.58 -39.78
CA ALA A 335 -15.44 37.50 -39.80
C ALA A 335 -15.04 38.93 -40.19
N GLY A 336 -13.89 39.42 -39.72
CA GLY A 336 -13.32 40.70 -40.16
C GLY A 336 -13.08 40.72 -41.67
N PHE A 337 -12.49 39.66 -42.23
CA PHE A 337 -12.22 39.54 -43.67
C PHE A 337 -13.48 39.57 -44.54
N GLU A 338 -14.60 39.02 -44.05
CA GLU A 338 -15.90 39.05 -44.74
C GLU A 338 -16.60 40.41 -44.68
N GLU A 339 -16.45 41.16 -43.57
CA GLU A 339 -16.92 42.54 -43.48
C GLU A 339 -16.05 43.49 -44.31
N ASP A 340 -14.73 43.29 -44.31
CA ASP A 340 -13.78 44.10 -45.06
C ASP A 340 -13.98 43.94 -46.57
N GLN A 341 -14.21 42.73 -47.10
CA GLN A 341 -14.59 42.53 -48.51
C GLN A 341 -15.88 43.25 -48.94
N ARG A 342 -16.75 43.61 -47.98
CA ARG A 342 -17.98 44.38 -48.23
C ARG A 342 -17.70 45.88 -48.24
N ARG A 343 -16.86 46.37 -47.34
CA ARG A 343 -16.43 47.79 -47.25
C ARG A 343 -15.41 48.17 -48.33
N GLU A 344 -14.57 47.24 -48.78
CA GLU A 344 -13.55 47.45 -49.83
C GLU A 344 -14.15 47.82 -51.20
N ARG A 345 -15.44 47.51 -51.43
CA ARG A 345 -16.18 47.91 -52.64
C ARG A 345 -16.68 49.36 -52.59
N GLU A 346 -16.87 49.92 -51.40
CA GLU A 346 -17.39 51.27 -51.18
C GLU A 346 -16.28 52.29 -50.90
N VAL A 347 -15.13 51.84 -50.39
CA VAL A 347 -13.98 52.70 -50.04
C VAL A 347 -13.00 52.93 -51.21
N LYS A 348 -13.05 52.10 -52.26
CA LYS A 348 -12.12 52.14 -53.41
C LYS A 348 -12.14 53.42 -54.25
N GLU A 349 -13.13 54.30 -54.08
CA GLU A 349 -13.18 55.61 -54.76
C GLU A 349 -12.64 56.80 -53.94
N ARG A 350 -12.43 56.67 -52.61
CA ARG A 350 -12.32 57.87 -51.74
C ARG A 350 -10.97 58.22 -51.13
N ILE A 351 -9.97 57.34 -51.08
CA ILE A 351 -8.67 57.69 -50.48
C ILE A 351 -7.49 57.32 -51.40
N ARG A 352 -7.41 58.09 -52.49
CA ARG A 352 -6.13 58.42 -53.15
C ARG A 352 -5.41 59.57 -52.43
N ASP A 353 -6.11 60.28 -51.54
CA ASP A 353 -5.81 61.67 -51.15
C ASP A 353 -5.30 61.84 -49.70
N MET A 354 -5.01 60.75 -48.98
CA MET A 354 -4.58 60.84 -47.57
C MET A 354 -3.39 59.93 -47.22
N LYS A 355 -2.43 59.85 -48.14
CA LYS A 355 -1.06 59.42 -47.80
C LYS A 355 -0.30 60.61 -47.21
N ILE A 356 0.38 60.35 -46.08
CA ILE A 356 1.36 61.22 -45.43
C ILE A 356 0.75 62.44 -44.73
N GLU A 357 0.56 62.35 -43.41
CA GLU A 357 1.40 63.11 -42.48
C GLU A 357 1.36 62.53 -41.05
N ALA A 358 2.56 62.41 -40.47
CA ALA A 358 2.93 62.42 -39.04
C ALA A 358 1.99 61.81 -37.95
N ALA A 359 2.48 61.08 -36.94
CA ALA A 359 3.79 60.47 -36.65
C ALA A 359 3.50 59.42 -35.55
N ARG A 360 3.96 58.16 -35.68
CA ARG A 360 5.29 57.65 -35.30
C ARG A 360 5.61 57.85 -33.80
N ARG A 361 5.75 56.71 -33.08
CA ARG A 361 6.05 56.52 -31.64
C ARG A 361 4.83 56.80 -30.74
N GLU A 362 4.47 55.99 -29.75
CA GLU A 362 5.09 54.80 -29.09
C GLU A 362 4.11 53.59 -29.22
N ALA A 363 4.46 52.30 -29.13
CA ALA A 363 5.67 51.53 -28.80
C ALA A 363 5.66 50.24 -29.69
N GLU A 364 6.75 49.57 -30.08
CA GLU A 364 7.70 48.78 -29.24
C GLU A 364 6.97 47.86 -28.24
N GLU A 365 7.26 46.57 -28.06
CA GLU A 365 8.17 45.60 -28.71
C GLU A 365 7.75 44.20 -28.19
N ALA A 366 7.79 43.13 -29.03
CA ALA A 366 7.85 41.74 -28.56
C ALA A 366 8.14 40.76 -29.72
N VAL A 367 9.41 40.44 -29.93
CA VAL A 367 9.86 39.42 -30.89
C VAL A 367 9.54 38.01 -30.35
N SER A 368 9.27 37.05 -31.25
CA SER A 368 8.85 35.70 -30.87
C SER A 368 9.98 34.89 -30.18
N PRO A 369 9.74 34.27 -29.01
CA PRO A 369 10.75 33.49 -28.26
C PRO A 369 11.43 32.35 -29.04
N ILE A 370 10.80 31.87 -30.11
CA ILE A 370 11.34 30.79 -30.96
C ILE A 370 12.54 31.27 -31.79
N LYS A 371 12.53 32.52 -32.28
CA LYS A 371 13.66 33.09 -33.05
C LYS A 371 14.90 33.29 -32.17
N GLU A 372 14.70 33.68 -30.91
CA GLU A 372 15.81 33.90 -29.97
C GLU A 372 16.51 32.58 -29.58
N GLY A 373 15.76 31.49 -29.38
CA GLY A 373 16.33 30.16 -29.15
C GLY A 373 17.26 29.69 -30.28
N LEU A 374 16.85 29.92 -31.54
CA LEU A 374 17.68 29.59 -32.71
C LEU A 374 18.95 30.44 -32.78
N ALA A 375 18.85 31.75 -32.51
CA ALA A 375 20.00 32.64 -32.46
C ALA A 375 21.03 32.20 -31.40
N GLN A 376 20.56 31.76 -30.22
CA GLN A 376 21.44 31.27 -29.15
C GLN A 376 22.14 29.94 -29.52
N ILE A 377 21.46 29.02 -30.22
CA ILE A 377 22.07 27.77 -30.70
C ILE A 377 23.13 28.06 -31.77
N ALA A 378 22.81 28.89 -32.76
CA ALA A 378 23.74 29.26 -33.83
C ALA A 378 24.97 30.02 -33.30
N ALA A 379 24.79 30.92 -32.32
CA ALA A 379 25.89 31.63 -31.67
C ALA A 379 26.83 30.67 -30.92
N ARG A 380 26.29 29.75 -30.11
CA ARG A 380 27.08 28.74 -29.37
C ARG A 380 27.93 27.86 -30.30
N ILE A 381 27.38 27.47 -31.46
CA ILE A 381 28.11 26.67 -32.46
C ILE A 381 29.16 27.51 -33.16
N CYS A 382 28.86 28.77 -33.49
CA CYS A 382 29.83 29.68 -34.10
C CYS A 382 31.03 29.94 -33.17
N GLU A 383 30.79 30.21 -31.88
CA GLU A 383 31.85 30.38 -30.87
C GLU A 383 32.71 29.12 -30.73
N ALA A 384 32.08 27.95 -30.61
CA ALA A 384 32.80 26.68 -30.49
C ALA A 384 33.61 26.35 -31.75
N ALA A 385 33.06 26.57 -32.95
CA ALA A 385 33.77 26.38 -34.22
C ALA A 385 34.92 27.38 -34.40
N GLN A 386 34.75 28.63 -33.96
CA GLN A 386 35.78 29.67 -34.01
C GLN A 386 36.93 29.37 -33.04
N GLU A 387 36.63 28.91 -31.83
CA GLU A 387 37.66 28.48 -30.87
C GLU A 387 38.43 27.24 -31.38
N MET A 388 37.72 26.29 -32.02
CA MET A 388 38.36 25.12 -32.64
C MET A 388 39.22 25.50 -33.84
N SER A 389 38.77 26.42 -34.70
CA SER A 389 39.54 26.85 -35.87
C SER A 389 40.82 27.58 -35.46
N VAL A 390 40.77 28.46 -34.46
CA VAL A 390 41.96 29.13 -33.89
C VAL A 390 42.97 28.11 -33.35
N ARG A 391 42.53 27.10 -32.62
CA ARG A 391 43.40 26.02 -32.10
C ARG A 391 43.99 25.12 -33.21
N LEU A 392 43.44 25.16 -34.42
CA LEU A 392 43.88 24.35 -35.56
C LEU A 392 44.72 25.13 -36.59
N LYS A 393 44.86 26.46 -36.46
CA LYS A 393 45.65 27.30 -37.39
C LYS A 393 47.11 26.88 -37.47
N ASP A 394 47.76 26.67 -36.33
CA ASP A 394 49.21 26.42 -36.25
C ASP A 394 49.58 24.93 -36.08
N ALA A 395 48.60 24.03 -36.10
CA ALA A 395 48.81 22.61 -35.83
C ALA A 395 48.87 21.76 -37.11
N ASN A 396 49.97 21.02 -37.32
CA ASN A 396 50.15 20.08 -38.44
C ASN A 396 49.42 18.73 -38.24
N PHE A 397 48.64 18.58 -37.18
CA PHE A 397 47.95 17.35 -36.80
C PHE A 397 46.72 17.67 -35.94
N VAL A 398 45.65 16.87 -36.05
CA VAL A 398 44.40 17.07 -35.30
C VAL A 398 44.48 16.46 -33.89
N PRO A 399 44.51 17.27 -32.81
CA PRO A 399 44.59 16.73 -31.45
C PRO A 399 43.34 15.92 -31.08
N GLY A 400 43.51 14.80 -30.36
CA GLY A 400 42.39 13.94 -29.96
C GLY A 400 41.33 14.65 -29.11
N SER A 401 41.74 15.64 -28.31
CA SER A 401 40.85 16.50 -27.53
C SER A 401 40.01 17.44 -28.42
N LEU A 402 40.57 17.93 -29.53
CA LEU A 402 39.87 18.76 -30.52
C LEU A 402 38.82 17.93 -31.26
N ALA A 403 39.20 16.74 -31.75
CA ALA A 403 38.28 15.81 -32.41
C ALA A 403 37.15 15.33 -31.49
N LYS A 404 37.41 15.16 -30.18
CA LYS A 404 36.36 14.87 -29.19
C LYS A 404 35.41 16.06 -29.02
N ARG A 405 35.93 17.29 -28.93
CA ARG A 405 35.11 18.50 -28.80
C ARG A 405 34.23 18.76 -30.03
N ALA A 406 34.77 18.53 -31.23
CA ALA A 406 33.99 18.65 -32.48
C ALA A 406 32.81 17.67 -32.50
N ARG A 407 33.02 16.40 -32.11
CA ARG A 407 31.93 15.42 -31.98
C ARG A 407 30.89 15.83 -30.93
N GLN A 408 31.31 16.27 -29.75
CA GLN A 408 30.41 16.74 -28.70
C GLN A 408 29.58 17.96 -29.13
N MET A 409 30.13 18.84 -29.99
CA MET A 409 29.39 19.97 -30.56
C MET A 409 28.31 19.50 -31.57
N CYS A 410 28.62 18.52 -32.41
CA CYS A 410 27.67 17.96 -33.39
C CYS A 410 26.54 17.19 -32.67
N GLU A 411 26.90 16.38 -31.67
CA GLU A 411 25.97 15.66 -30.79
C GLU A 411 25.05 16.63 -30.02
N TRP A 412 25.60 17.73 -29.50
CA TRP A 412 24.82 18.77 -28.85
C TRP A 412 23.85 19.49 -29.81
N TYR A 413 24.26 19.76 -31.05
CA TYR A 413 23.36 20.35 -32.05
C TYR A 413 22.22 19.41 -32.43
N SER A 414 22.50 18.12 -32.69
CA SER A 414 21.46 17.13 -33.01
C SER A 414 20.42 17.01 -31.89
N LEU A 415 20.84 17.10 -30.62
CA LEU A 415 19.94 17.11 -29.46
C LEU A 415 19.16 18.44 -29.29
N MET A 416 19.63 19.55 -29.87
CA MET A 416 19.03 20.89 -29.73
C MET A 416 18.32 21.39 -30.99
N ASN A 417 18.40 20.70 -32.13
CA ASN A 417 17.73 21.07 -33.39
C ASN A 417 16.21 20.76 -33.33
N PHE A 418 15.47 21.52 -32.51
CA PHE A 418 14.02 21.35 -32.31
C PHE A 418 13.17 21.79 -33.52
N THR A 419 13.79 22.38 -34.55
CA THR A 419 13.12 22.92 -35.74
C THR A 419 13.28 22.08 -37.01
N GLY A 420 14.19 21.10 -37.04
CA GLY A 420 14.46 20.30 -38.24
C GLY A 420 15.02 21.13 -39.41
N ASP A 421 15.94 22.05 -39.14
CA ASP A 421 16.63 22.81 -40.20
C ASP A 421 17.84 21.99 -40.69
N ASP A 422 17.68 21.30 -41.82
CA ASP A 422 18.70 20.44 -42.43
C ASP A 422 19.97 21.20 -42.85
N SER A 423 19.90 22.53 -43.00
CA SER A 423 20.95 23.31 -43.67
C SER A 423 22.25 23.45 -42.88
N LEU A 424 22.21 23.32 -41.56
CA LEU A 424 23.40 23.24 -40.71
C LEU A 424 23.82 21.79 -40.44
N GLU A 425 22.88 20.85 -40.49
CA GLU A 425 23.08 19.44 -40.19
C GLU A 425 23.99 18.76 -41.23
N ASP A 426 23.77 19.02 -42.52
CA ASP A 426 24.64 18.58 -43.63
C ASP A 426 26.10 19.03 -43.49
N VAL A 427 26.32 20.18 -42.85
CA VAL A 427 27.66 20.78 -42.67
C VAL A 427 28.33 20.22 -41.42
N LEU A 428 27.57 20.01 -40.35
CA LEU A 428 28.04 19.39 -39.11
C LEU A 428 28.31 17.89 -39.29
N ALA A 429 27.56 17.18 -40.14
CA ALA A 429 27.82 15.79 -40.50
C ALA A 429 29.21 15.61 -41.13
N LYS A 430 29.64 16.54 -42.00
CA LYS A 430 30.99 16.55 -42.60
C LYS A 430 32.08 16.78 -41.55
N LEU A 431 31.84 17.68 -40.60
CA LEU A 431 32.75 17.91 -39.47
C LEU A 431 32.83 16.67 -38.55
N GLN A 432 31.71 15.97 -38.35
CA GLN A 432 31.63 14.76 -37.55
C GLN A 432 32.40 13.59 -38.19
N ASP A 433 32.31 13.39 -39.51
CA ASP A 433 33.11 12.38 -40.22
C ASP A 433 34.62 12.67 -40.11
N ALA A 434 35.03 13.91 -40.42
CA ALA A 434 36.42 14.34 -40.28
C ALA A 434 36.96 14.17 -38.84
N ALA A 435 36.12 14.36 -37.83
CA ALA A 435 36.46 14.13 -36.41
C ALA A 435 36.36 12.66 -35.96
N GLY A 436 35.63 11.82 -36.71
CA GLY A 436 35.37 10.41 -36.42
C GLY A 436 36.54 9.49 -36.78
N ARG A 437 37.26 9.80 -37.86
CA ARG A 437 38.40 9.01 -38.40
C ARG A 437 39.46 8.67 -37.34
N GLU A 438 40.18 7.56 -37.56
CA GLU A 438 41.27 7.13 -36.69
C GLU A 438 42.37 8.18 -36.57
N ALA A 439 43.06 8.23 -35.42
CA ALA A 439 44.01 9.30 -35.11
C ALA A 439 45.10 9.50 -36.18
N LYS A 440 45.56 8.44 -36.84
CA LYS A 440 46.59 8.50 -37.90
C LYS A 440 46.07 8.93 -39.28
N GLN A 441 44.76 8.99 -39.48
CA GLN A 441 44.11 9.26 -40.77
C GLN A 441 43.34 10.60 -40.81
N ARG A 442 43.42 11.41 -39.75
CA ARG A 442 42.77 12.74 -39.72
C ARG A 442 43.60 13.76 -40.50
N SER A 443 43.10 14.22 -41.63
CA SER A 443 43.67 15.39 -42.29
C SER A 443 43.39 16.66 -41.47
N PRO A 444 44.41 17.48 -41.16
CA PRO A 444 44.20 18.79 -40.58
C PRO A 444 43.57 19.77 -41.58
N GLU A 445 43.69 19.52 -42.89
CA GLU A 445 43.14 20.36 -43.96
C GLU A 445 41.63 20.12 -44.09
N GLU A 446 41.18 18.86 -44.21
CA GLU A 446 39.75 18.51 -44.25
C GLU A 446 38.99 19.03 -43.03
N MET A 447 39.61 18.99 -41.84
CA MET A 447 38.99 19.53 -40.62
C MET A 447 38.96 21.06 -40.58
N ARG A 448 39.94 21.76 -41.16
CA ARG A 448 39.88 23.23 -41.33
C ARG A 448 38.77 23.61 -42.30
N ASP A 449 38.65 22.91 -43.41
CA ASP A 449 37.62 23.19 -44.42
C ASP A 449 36.21 22.94 -43.88
N ALA A 450 36.00 21.82 -43.17
CA ALA A 450 34.73 21.56 -42.48
C ALA A 450 34.40 22.62 -41.41
N LEU A 451 35.38 23.08 -40.62
CA LEU A 451 35.17 24.17 -39.65
C LEU A 451 34.88 25.51 -40.32
N ASN A 452 35.53 25.81 -41.45
CA ASN A 452 35.28 27.02 -42.24
C ASN A 452 33.89 27.01 -42.89
N ASP A 453 33.43 25.84 -43.37
CA ASP A 453 32.07 25.67 -43.89
C ASP A 453 31.03 25.82 -42.78
N VAL A 454 31.24 25.28 -41.57
CA VAL A 454 30.36 25.52 -40.40
C VAL A 454 30.31 27.02 -40.06
N LEU A 455 31.46 27.68 -39.98
CA LEU A 455 31.53 29.13 -39.71
C LEU A 455 30.84 29.97 -40.80
N ARG A 456 30.93 29.56 -42.07
CA ARG A 456 30.22 30.21 -43.18
C ARG A 456 28.70 29.98 -43.08
N ALA A 457 28.27 28.77 -42.74
CA ALA A 457 26.85 28.45 -42.58
C ALA A 457 26.22 29.25 -41.41
N THR A 458 26.84 29.26 -40.22
CA THR A 458 26.35 30.04 -39.07
C THR A 458 26.41 31.55 -39.29
N THR A 459 27.43 32.08 -39.98
CA THR A 459 27.46 33.51 -40.35
C THR A 459 26.46 33.89 -41.44
N VAL A 460 26.09 32.98 -42.35
CA VAL A 460 25.00 33.20 -43.31
C VAL A 460 23.63 33.12 -42.62
N GLN A 461 23.42 32.19 -41.69
CA GLN A 461 22.16 32.05 -40.96
C GLN A 461 21.94 33.24 -40.00
N SER A 462 22.97 33.66 -39.25
CA SER A 462 22.90 34.87 -38.42
C SER A 462 22.77 36.15 -39.26
N ARG A 463 23.40 36.26 -40.44
CA ARG A 463 23.13 37.37 -41.37
C ARG A 463 21.72 37.35 -41.91
N LYS A 464 21.15 36.21 -42.29
CA LYS A 464 19.74 36.13 -42.73
C LYS A 464 18.78 36.60 -41.64
N LEU A 465 19.01 36.21 -40.38
CA LEU A 465 18.23 36.70 -39.25
C LEU A 465 18.39 38.22 -39.06
N LEU A 466 19.62 38.73 -39.07
CA LEU A 466 19.91 40.16 -38.95
C LEU A 466 19.41 40.98 -40.15
N ASP A 467 19.37 40.41 -41.35
CA ASP A 467 18.90 41.06 -42.57
C ASP A 467 17.36 40.98 -42.69
N GLU A 468 16.72 39.92 -42.20
CA GLU A 468 15.26 39.90 -41.96
C GLU A 468 14.86 40.95 -40.92
N ASP A 469 15.55 40.99 -39.77
CA ASP A 469 15.30 41.98 -38.72
C ASP A 469 15.55 43.41 -39.23
N ARG A 470 16.59 43.63 -40.05
CA ARG A 470 16.85 44.91 -40.73
C ARG A 470 15.83 45.25 -41.81
N LEU A 471 15.32 44.30 -42.57
CA LEU A 471 14.25 44.54 -43.54
C LEU A 471 12.97 44.96 -42.80
N SER A 472 12.60 44.26 -41.72
CA SER A 472 11.47 44.66 -40.87
C SER A 472 11.69 45.98 -40.12
N ALA A 473 12.94 46.35 -39.81
CA ALA A 473 13.29 47.65 -39.23
C ALA A 473 13.42 48.79 -40.26
N LEU A 474 13.52 48.47 -41.56
CA LEU A 474 13.51 49.43 -42.68
C LEU A 474 12.09 49.69 -43.22
N GLU A 475 11.11 48.88 -42.84
CA GLU A 475 9.68 49.04 -43.16
C GLU A 475 8.89 49.83 -42.08
N LEU A 476 9.60 50.55 -41.17
CA LEU A 476 9.08 51.39 -40.06
C LEU A 476 9.63 52.84 -40.06
#